data_AF-A0A6N2KMT7-F1
#
_entry.id   AF-A0A6N2KMT7-F1
#
_cell.length_a   1.000
_cell.length_b   1.000
_cell.length_c   1.000
_cell.angle_alpha   90.00
_cell.angle_beta   90.00
_cell.angle_gamma   90.00
#
_symmetry.space_group_name_H-M   'P 1'
#
loop_
_entity.id
_entity.type
_entity.pdbx_description
1 polymer ?
#
loop_
_entity_poly.entity_id
_entity_poly.type
_entity_poly.pdbx_seq_one_letter_code
_entity_poly.pdbx_strand_id
1 'polypeptide(L)'
;MEIELKNNHQGGGLKRLKCSVQNYDWGKKGTEGSEVARLYELNSGSDIELEKKKPFAEFWMGTHGSGPSFVVEGGVENGDSIGSGSMSLKEWICKNPNVLGDKVLDKWGCDLPFLFKVLSVQKHLIQSDKELAKVLNKLHPNLYKDDNHKPEMALAVTEFEALCSFISLEELKSVLRDVPEIVELVGSAEVNKLLQINEHGHEEKVKSGLILLLMSASKEMTAEVISNLKGRLYTESKIRQLTGKEQLVLQLEKQYPADIGVVSAFFLNYVKLNPGEACNRA
;
A
#
# COMPACT_ATOMS: atom_id res chain seq x y z
N MET A 1 -8.44 32.50 24.15
CA MET A 1 -7.80 31.94 25.35
C MET A 1 -6.66 31.08 24.84
N GLU A 2 -5.50 31.71 24.64
CA GLU A 2 -4.28 31.04 24.20
C GLU A 2 -3.81 30.12 25.33
N ILE A 3 -3.60 28.84 25.00
CA ILE A 3 -3.00 27.89 25.94
C ILE A 3 -1.49 28.06 25.80
N GLU A 4 -0.91 28.89 26.67
CA GLU A 4 0.54 28.93 26.88
C GLU A 4 1.01 27.58 27.45
N LEU A 5 1.68 26.79 26.62
CA LEU A 5 2.42 25.62 27.05
C LEU A 5 3.70 26.08 27.76
N LYS A 6 3.65 26.14 29.09
CA LYS A 6 4.82 26.34 29.93
C LYS A 6 5.76 25.13 29.84
N ASN A 7 6.78 25.26 28.99
CA ASN A 7 7.89 24.31 28.89
C ASN A 7 8.77 24.40 30.15
N ASN A 8 8.68 23.41 31.03
CA ASN A 8 9.57 23.33 32.17
C ASN A 8 10.00 21.89 32.49
N HIS A 9 10.49 21.13 31.50
CA HIS A 9 11.25 19.88 31.71
C HIS A 9 12.47 19.87 30.77
N GLN A 10 13.67 20.04 31.33
CA GLN A 10 14.93 19.86 30.61
C GLN A 10 15.09 18.37 30.28
N GLY A 11 14.74 17.98 29.05
CA GLY A 11 15.03 16.65 28.49
C GLY A 11 14.00 16.07 27.51
N GLY A 12 12.74 16.52 27.54
CA GLY A 12 11.67 15.88 26.76
C GLY A 12 10.59 16.84 26.26
N GLY A 13 10.99 17.87 25.50
CA GLY A 13 10.04 18.76 24.84
C GLY A 13 9.52 18.19 23.51
N LEU A 14 8.37 18.67 23.05
CA LEU A 14 7.84 18.36 21.71
C LEU A 14 8.88 18.73 20.64
N LYS A 15 9.18 17.79 19.74
CA LYS A 15 10.12 18.01 18.63
C LYS A 15 9.36 18.06 17.31
N ARG A 16 9.53 19.15 16.55
CA ARG A 16 9.08 19.23 15.16
C ARG A 16 10.01 18.39 14.30
N LEU A 17 9.43 17.62 13.38
CA LEU A 17 10.17 16.85 12.39
C LEU A 17 10.06 17.50 11.03
N LYS A 18 11.14 17.48 10.26
CA LYS A 18 11.14 17.64 8.80
C LYS A 18 11.27 16.25 8.19
N CYS A 19 10.29 15.85 7.39
CA CYS A 19 10.11 14.47 6.96
C CYS A 19 10.41 14.29 5.47
N SER A 20 10.63 13.04 5.09
CA SER A 20 11.00 12.68 3.71
C SER A 20 9.78 12.41 2.85
N VAL A 21 9.86 12.74 1.57
CA VAL A 21 8.87 12.37 0.55
C VAL A 21 9.48 11.38 -0.43
N GLN A 22 8.69 10.39 -0.83
CA GLN A 22 9.00 9.47 -1.93
C GLN A 22 8.14 9.83 -3.14
N ASN A 23 8.79 10.07 -4.28
CA ASN A 23 8.16 10.50 -5.53
C ASN A 23 7.95 9.33 -6.50
N TYR A 24 7.30 8.25 -6.06
CA TYR A 24 7.03 7.09 -6.90
C TYR A 24 5.96 7.37 -7.97
N ASP A 25 6.08 6.77 -9.15
CA ASP A 25 5.23 7.02 -10.32
C ASP A 25 3.73 6.70 -10.16
N TRP A 26 3.37 5.98 -9.10
CA TRP A 26 1.99 5.68 -8.75
C TRP A 26 1.32 6.81 -7.95
N GLY A 27 2.10 7.75 -7.42
CA GLY A 27 1.60 8.83 -6.60
C GLY A 27 0.83 9.89 -7.39
N LYS A 28 -0.13 10.56 -6.76
CA LYS A 28 -0.79 11.74 -7.35
C LYS A 28 0.22 12.86 -7.55
N LYS A 29 0.10 13.59 -8.65
CA LYS A 29 0.90 14.81 -8.85
C LYS A 29 0.43 15.92 -7.91
N GLY A 30 1.32 16.83 -7.55
CA GLY A 30 0.96 18.01 -6.75
C GLY A 30 -0.14 18.84 -7.43
N THR A 31 -0.10 18.99 -8.75
CA THR A 31 -1.14 19.68 -9.55
C THR A 31 -2.50 18.98 -9.54
N GLU A 32 -2.56 17.71 -9.16
CA GLU A 32 -3.79 16.89 -9.13
C GLU A 32 -4.38 16.80 -7.70
N GLY A 33 -3.94 17.67 -6.79
CA GLY A 33 -4.44 17.69 -5.41
C GLY A 33 -3.85 16.57 -4.54
N SER A 34 -2.56 16.26 -4.70
CA SER A 34 -1.89 15.26 -3.85
C SER A 34 -1.78 15.73 -2.40
N GLU A 35 -2.33 14.93 -1.49
CA GLU A 35 -2.29 15.21 -0.05
C GLU A 35 -0.85 15.17 0.51
N VAL A 36 0.00 14.29 -0.04
CA VAL A 36 1.43 14.22 0.29
C VAL A 36 2.14 15.51 -0.13
N ALA A 37 1.81 16.08 -1.30
CA ALA A 37 2.40 17.35 -1.74
C ALA A 37 2.01 18.50 -0.79
N ARG A 38 0.72 18.58 -0.44
CA ARG A 38 0.18 19.58 0.49
C ARG A 38 0.86 19.49 1.86
N LEU A 39 0.98 18.28 2.41
CA LEU A 39 1.64 18.04 3.70
C LEU A 39 3.13 18.38 3.63
N TYR A 40 3.80 18.06 2.53
CA TYR A 40 5.22 18.38 2.36
C TYR A 40 5.49 19.88 2.27
N GLU A 41 4.67 20.63 1.53
CA GLU A 41 4.75 22.10 1.48
C GLU A 41 4.63 22.71 2.88
N LEU A 42 3.61 22.27 3.65
CA LEU A 42 3.41 22.71 5.04
C LEU A 42 4.53 22.28 6.00
N ASN A 43 5.05 21.06 5.85
CA ASN A 43 6.08 20.52 6.74
C ASN A 43 7.45 21.17 6.49
N SER A 44 7.82 21.27 5.21
CA SER A 44 9.13 21.76 4.78
C SER A 44 9.27 23.28 4.86
N GLY A 45 8.15 24.01 4.75
CA GLY A 45 8.12 25.47 4.65
C GLY A 45 8.61 25.99 3.30
N SER A 46 8.82 25.11 2.32
CA SER A 46 9.30 25.45 0.99
C SER A 46 8.15 25.56 0.00
N ASP A 47 8.20 26.56 -0.88
CA ASP A 47 7.31 26.61 -2.04
C ASP A 47 7.73 25.53 -3.05
N ILE A 48 6.83 24.58 -3.30
CA ILE A 48 7.07 23.43 -4.16
C ILE A 48 6.46 23.61 -5.56
N GLU A 49 6.08 24.82 -5.98
CA GLU A 49 5.40 25.07 -7.26
C GLU A 49 6.07 24.40 -8.47
N LEU A 50 7.39 24.49 -8.59
CA LEU A 50 8.15 23.86 -9.68
C LEU A 50 8.12 22.32 -9.62
N GLU A 51 7.86 21.75 -8.44
CA GLU A 51 7.81 20.33 -8.20
C GLU A 51 6.40 19.74 -8.29
N LYS A 52 5.34 20.57 -8.32
CA LYS A 52 3.94 20.13 -8.37
C LYS A 52 3.62 19.21 -9.56
N LYS A 53 4.43 19.22 -10.64
CA LYS A 53 4.28 18.31 -11.79
C LYS A 53 4.79 16.88 -11.51
N LYS A 54 5.62 16.68 -10.48
CA LYS A 54 6.13 15.38 -10.07
C LYS A 54 5.07 14.61 -9.27
N PRO A 55 5.10 13.28 -9.25
CA PRO A 55 4.26 12.49 -8.36
C PRO A 55 4.74 12.61 -6.91
N PHE A 56 3.80 12.70 -5.97
CA PHE A 56 4.04 12.74 -4.54
C PHE A 56 3.32 11.54 -3.93
N ALA A 57 4.07 10.46 -3.68
CA ALA A 57 3.49 9.14 -3.41
C ALA A 57 3.38 8.85 -1.92
N GLU A 58 4.50 8.97 -1.19
CA GLU A 58 4.55 8.68 0.24
C GLU A 58 5.23 9.80 1.02
N PHE A 59 4.70 10.17 2.18
CA PHE A 59 5.33 11.03 3.17
C PHE A 59 5.75 10.19 4.37
N TRP A 60 7.04 10.12 4.68
CA TRP A 60 7.60 9.18 5.67
C TRP A 60 7.96 9.87 6.98
N MET A 61 7.43 9.33 8.08
CA MET A 61 7.67 9.78 9.44
C MET A 61 8.25 8.63 10.26
N GLY A 62 9.54 8.71 10.59
CA GLY A 62 10.22 7.70 11.40
C GLY A 62 11.74 7.69 11.26
N THR A 63 12.36 6.58 11.67
CA THR A 63 13.83 6.39 11.70
C THR A 63 14.38 5.60 10.51
N HIS A 64 13.55 5.33 9.50
CA HIS A 64 13.94 4.47 8.38
C HIS A 64 15.02 5.11 7.49
N GLY A 65 16.12 4.38 7.24
CA GLY A 65 17.30 4.90 6.54
C GLY A 65 17.06 5.38 5.10
N SER A 66 16.13 4.78 4.36
CA SER A 66 15.78 5.22 2.99
C SER A 66 14.88 6.47 2.92
N GLY A 67 14.37 6.95 4.05
CA GLY A 67 13.53 8.13 4.13
C GLY A 67 13.58 8.70 5.54
N PRO A 68 14.76 9.19 5.99
CA PRO A 68 14.93 9.63 7.36
C PRO A 68 14.08 10.87 7.64
N SER A 69 13.56 10.97 8.87
CA SER A 69 13.05 12.24 9.40
C SER A 69 14.17 12.97 10.14
N PHE A 70 14.12 14.29 10.15
CA PHE A 70 15.12 15.16 10.78
C PHE A 70 14.48 15.99 11.88
N VAL A 71 15.17 16.16 13.01
CA VAL A 71 14.70 16.99 14.11
C VAL A 71 15.01 18.45 13.79
N VAL A 72 13.99 19.32 13.88
CA VAL A 72 14.18 20.77 13.78
C VAL A 72 14.66 21.29 15.13
N GLU A 73 15.87 21.83 15.20
CA GLU A 73 16.40 22.45 16.43
C GLU A 73 15.73 23.82 16.67
N GLY A 74 15.50 24.14 17.96
CA GLY A 74 14.65 25.26 18.36
C GLY A 74 15.17 26.61 17.89
N GLY A 75 14.28 27.42 17.28
CA GLY A 75 14.53 28.80 16.87
C GLY A 75 14.44 29.07 15.37
N VAL A 76 14.29 28.05 14.52
CA VAL A 76 14.16 28.24 13.08
C VAL A 76 12.69 28.26 12.69
N GLU A 77 12.16 29.48 12.57
CA GLU A 77 10.88 29.76 11.91
C GLU A 77 10.95 29.32 10.43
N ASN A 78 9.79 29.00 9.87
CA ASN A 78 9.60 28.34 8.58
C ASN A 78 10.55 28.86 7.48
N GLY A 79 11.32 27.95 6.83
CA GLY A 79 11.96 28.27 5.56
C GLY A 79 13.28 27.59 5.23
N ASP A 80 14.03 27.05 6.21
CA ASP A 80 15.37 26.55 5.88
C ASP A 80 15.37 25.15 5.26
N SER A 81 16.15 25.05 4.17
CA SER A 81 16.53 23.81 3.50
C SER A 81 17.17 22.84 4.50
N ILE A 82 17.11 21.54 4.26
CA ILE A 82 17.85 20.54 5.06
C ILE A 82 19.35 20.86 4.90
N GLY A 83 19.89 21.68 5.80
CA GLY A 83 21.30 22.04 5.82
C GLY A 83 22.14 20.84 6.22
N SER A 84 23.41 20.83 5.84
CA SER A 84 24.38 19.75 6.09
C SER A 84 24.63 19.41 7.58
N GLY A 85 23.92 20.07 8.52
CA GLY A 85 23.98 19.85 9.96
C GLY A 85 22.67 19.40 10.61
N SER A 86 21.62 19.04 9.86
CA SER A 86 20.36 18.56 10.45
C SER A 86 20.52 17.16 11.05
N MET A 87 20.26 17.02 12.35
CA MET A 87 20.30 15.72 13.04
C MET A 87 19.10 14.85 12.65
N SER A 88 19.35 13.63 12.20
CA SER A 88 18.26 12.68 11.95
C SER A 88 17.55 12.29 13.25
N LEU A 89 16.28 11.90 13.16
CA LEU A 89 15.51 11.41 14.30
C LEU A 89 16.19 10.20 14.94
N LYS A 90 16.79 9.31 14.13
CA LYS A 90 17.53 8.14 14.63
C LYS A 90 18.75 8.54 15.46
N GLU A 91 19.57 9.46 14.97
CA GLU A 91 20.72 9.97 15.70
C GLU A 91 20.30 10.70 16.98
N TRP A 92 19.22 11.49 16.91
CA TRP A 92 18.67 12.18 18.06
C TRP A 92 18.17 11.19 19.13
N ILE A 93 17.48 10.12 18.73
CA ILE A 93 17.07 9.05 19.65
C ILE A 93 18.29 8.34 20.24
N CYS A 94 19.33 8.04 19.48
CA CYS A 94 20.54 7.42 20.04
C CYS A 94 21.25 8.32 21.08
N LYS A 95 21.15 9.64 20.95
CA LYS A 95 21.64 10.59 21.96
C LYS A 95 20.68 10.75 23.15
N ASN A 96 19.42 10.36 23.00
CA ASN A 96 18.37 10.50 23.99
C ASN A 96 17.55 9.20 24.12
N PRO A 97 18.18 8.04 24.39
CA PRO A 97 17.52 6.73 24.25
C PRO A 97 16.26 6.59 25.12
N ASN A 98 16.27 7.24 26.30
CA ASN A 98 15.19 7.22 27.28
C ASN A 98 13.81 7.63 26.72
N VAL A 99 13.74 8.29 25.55
CA VAL A 99 12.46 8.68 24.91
C VAL A 99 11.65 7.51 24.36
N LEU A 100 12.27 6.36 24.08
CA LEU A 100 11.57 5.15 23.61
C LEU A 100 11.10 4.26 24.76
N GLY A 101 11.75 4.37 25.93
CA GLY A 101 11.58 3.47 27.05
C GLY A 101 12.33 2.13 26.87
N ASP A 102 12.73 1.53 28.00
CA ASP A 102 13.64 0.37 28.05
C ASP A 102 13.16 -0.81 27.19
N LYS A 103 11.86 -1.14 27.23
CA LYS A 103 11.29 -2.26 26.45
C LYS A 103 11.47 -2.11 24.94
N VAL A 104 11.40 -0.88 24.43
CA VAL A 104 11.54 -0.63 22.99
C VAL A 104 13.01 -0.63 22.62
N LEU A 105 13.86 0.02 23.44
CA LEU A 105 15.31 0.03 23.24
C LEU A 105 15.91 -1.37 23.24
N ASP A 106 15.52 -2.23 24.19
CA ASP A 106 16.05 -3.59 24.31
C ASP A 106 15.78 -4.45 23.07
N LYS A 107 14.65 -4.20 22.39
CA LYS A 107 14.20 -5.02 21.26
C LYS A 107 14.49 -4.41 19.88
N TRP A 108 14.45 -3.10 19.73
CA TRP A 108 14.60 -2.40 18.45
C TRP A 108 15.73 -1.36 18.45
N GLY A 109 16.48 -1.21 19.54
CA GLY A 109 17.54 -0.22 19.66
C GLY A 109 17.01 1.20 19.51
N CYS A 110 17.74 2.06 18.78
CA CYS A 110 17.32 3.45 18.54
C CYS A 110 16.26 3.61 17.43
N ASP A 111 15.75 2.51 16.87
CA ASP A 111 14.74 2.59 15.81
C ASP A 111 13.33 2.62 16.38
N LEU A 112 12.44 3.36 15.71
CA LEU A 112 11.02 3.25 15.99
C LEU A 112 10.52 1.88 15.48
N PRO A 113 9.70 1.16 16.27
CA PRO A 113 9.17 -0.15 15.88
C PRO A 113 8.07 -0.06 14.80
N PHE A 114 7.84 1.13 14.25
CA PHE A 114 6.88 1.40 13.18
C PHE A 114 7.42 2.50 12.25
N LEU A 115 6.90 2.52 11.03
CA LEU A 115 7.08 3.61 10.07
C LEU A 115 5.71 4.19 9.76
N PHE A 116 5.48 5.45 10.13
CA PHE A 116 4.22 6.11 9.83
C PHE A 116 4.30 6.78 8.47
N LYS A 117 3.24 6.64 7.66
CA LYS A 117 3.20 7.16 6.30
C LYS A 117 1.88 7.84 6.00
N VAL A 118 1.93 8.89 5.17
CA VAL A 118 0.76 9.35 4.41
C VAL A 118 0.98 8.97 2.96
N LEU A 119 -0.02 8.35 2.33
CA LEU A 119 0.01 7.92 0.95
C LEU A 119 -0.95 8.77 0.11
N SER A 120 -0.56 9.11 -1.10
CA SER A 120 -1.42 9.80 -2.07
C SER A 120 -1.42 9.04 -3.38
N VAL A 121 -2.41 8.17 -3.55
CA VAL A 121 -2.43 7.11 -4.57
C VAL A 121 -3.19 7.56 -5.81
N GLN A 122 -2.56 7.51 -6.99
CA GLN A 122 -3.20 7.76 -8.30
C GLN A 122 -3.38 6.46 -9.10
N LYS A 123 -2.44 5.52 -8.98
CA LYS A 123 -2.47 4.20 -9.63
C LYS A 123 -2.59 3.10 -8.58
N HIS A 124 -3.30 2.03 -8.89
CA HIS A 124 -3.52 0.94 -7.94
C HIS A 124 -2.20 0.29 -7.50
N LEU A 125 -2.11 -0.04 -6.22
CA LEU A 125 -0.94 -0.72 -5.68
C LEU A 125 -1.27 -2.18 -5.45
N ILE A 126 -0.48 -3.06 -6.06
CA ILE A 126 -0.45 -4.48 -5.70
C ILE A 126 0.78 -4.68 -4.83
N GLN A 127 0.57 -4.92 -3.54
CA GLN A 127 1.65 -5.32 -2.64
C GLN A 127 1.61 -6.82 -2.39
N SER A 128 2.75 -7.48 -2.56
CA SER A 128 2.93 -8.90 -2.32
C SER A 128 2.86 -9.24 -0.83
N ASP A 129 2.39 -10.46 -0.54
CA ASP A 129 2.31 -11.03 0.80
C ASP A 129 3.70 -11.49 1.31
N LYS A 130 3.86 -11.60 2.63
CA LYS A 130 5.06 -11.92 3.42
C LYS A 130 5.79 -13.20 2.98
N GLU A 131 5.07 -14.29 2.75
CA GLU A 131 5.69 -15.55 2.34
C GLU A 131 6.30 -15.42 0.94
N LEU A 132 5.59 -14.73 0.06
CA LEU A 132 6.06 -14.38 -1.27
C LEU A 132 7.21 -13.38 -1.19
N ALA A 133 7.17 -12.38 -0.30
CA ALA A 133 8.25 -11.40 -0.11
C ALA A 133 9.56 -12.05 0.36
N LYS A 134 9.51 -13.08 1.21
CA LYS A 134 10.71 -13.85 1.62
C LYS A 134 11.29 -14.68 0.49
N VAL A 135 10.45 -15.35 -0.29
CA VAL A 135 10.88 -16.11 -1.47
C VAL A 135 11.46 -15.16 -2.51
N LEU A 136 10.79 -14.03 -2.76
CA LEU A 136 11.21 -13.02 -3.71
C LEU A 136 12.46 -12.24 -3.24
N ASN A 137 12.66 -12.01 -1.94
CA ASN A 137 13.92 -11.48 -1.39
C ASN A 137 15.08 -12.46 -1.64
N LYS A 138 14.87 -13.76 -1.45
CA LYS A 138 15.90 -14.77 -1.77
C LYS A 138 16.23 -14.84 -3.26
N LEU A 139 15.23 -14.71 -4.13
CA LEU A 139 15.40 -14.80 -5.58
C LEU A 139 15.90 -13.48 -6.21
N HIS A 140 15.47 -12.34 -5.66
CA HIS A 140 15.73 -10.99 -6.16
C HIS A 140 16.01 -10.01 -5.00
N PRO A 141 17.13 -10.16 -4.28
CA PRO A 141 17.43 -9.36 -3.07
C PRO A 141 17.57 -7.85 -3.33
N ASN A 142 17.84 -7.46 -4.58
CA ASN A 142 17.91 -6.05 -4.98
C ASN A 142 16.52 -5.40 -5.09
N LEU A 143 15.46 -6.20 -5.29
CA LEU A 143 14.09 -5.74 -5.52
C LEU A 143 13.22 -5.82 -4.25
N TYR A 144 13.51 -6.76 -3.35
CA TYR A 144 12.81 -6.94 -2.08
C TYR A 144 13.85 -6.82 -0.97
N LYS A 145 13.81 -5.73 -0.19
CA LYS A 145 14.95 -5.29 0.64
C LYS A 145 14.92 -5.73 2.11
N ASP A 146 13.81 -6.29 2.60
CA ASP A 146 13.70 -6.76 3.98
C ASP A 146 12.85 -8.05 4.09
N ASP A 147 13.05 -8.77 5.20
CA ASP A 147 12.40 -10.02 5.56
C ASP A 147 11.40 -9.86 6.74
N ASN A 148 11.08 -8.62 7.11
CA ASN A 148 10.32 -8.29 8.29
C ASN A 148 8.83 -8.55 8.12
N HIS A 149 8.17 -8.97 9.20
CA HIS A 149 6.71 -8.97 9.24
C HIS A 149 6.22 -7.53 9.26
N LYS A 150 5.47 -7.12 8.24
CA LYS A 150 4.95 -5.77 8.10
C LYS A 150 3.42 -5.78 8.23
N PRO A 151 2.89 -5.90 9.46
CA PRO A 151 1.48 -5.65 9.67
C PRO A 151 1.21 -4.20 9.30
N GLU A 152 0.29 -3.99 8.36
CA GLU A 152 -0.03 -2.66 7.84
C GLU A 152 -1.47 -2.32 8.21
N MET A 153 -1.67 -1.12 8.73
CA MET A 153 -3.00 -0.55 8.96
C MET A 153 -3.15 0.68 8.07
N ALA A 154 -4.21 0.72 7.27
CA ALA A 154 -4.55 1.87 6.46
C ALA A 154 -5.72 2.61 7.12
N LEU A 155 -5.59 3.94 7.25
CA LEU A 155 -6.64 4.85 7.68
C LEU A 155 -6.97 5.78 6.52
N ALA A 156 -8.23 5.83 6.13
CA ALA A 156 -8.70 6.69 5.06
C ALA A 156 -8.73 8.15 5.51
N VAL A 157 -7.89 9.00 4.88
CA VAL A 157 -7.94 10.47 5.07
C VAL A 157 -8.95 11.10 4.11
N THR A 158 -9.03 10.55 2.90
CA THR A 158 -10.07 10.80 1.89
C THR A 158 -10.79 9.50 1.61
N GLU A 159 -11.85 9.52 0.79
CA GLU A 159 -12.39 8.27 0.23
C GLU A 159 -11.24 7.45 -0.38
N PHE A 160 -11.20 6.17 -0.02
CA PHE A 160 -10.12 5.26 -0.35
C PHE A 160 -10.68 3.91 -0.77
N GLU A 161 -10.07 3.32 -1.79
CA GLU A 161 -10.47 2.01 -2.30
C GLU A 161 -9.30 1.03 -2.16
N ALA A 162 -9.59 -0.19 -1.70
CA ALA A 162 -8.58 -1.21 -1.48
C ALA A 162 -9.07 -2.60 -1.91
N LEU A 163 -8.13 -3.45 -2.30
CA LEU A 163 -8.33 -4.89 -2.38
C LEU A 163 -7.67 -5.51 -1.14
N CYS A 164 -8.46 -6.15 -0.27
CA CYS A 164 -7.97 -6.69 1.00
C CYS A 164 -8.52 -8.08 1.28
N SER A 165 -7.63 -9.02 1.59
CA SER A 165 -7.94 -10.41 1.93
C SER A 165 -8.69 -11.17 0.83
N PHE A 166 -8.61 -12.49 0.85
CA PHE A 166 -9.39 -13.31 -0.07
C PHE A 166 -10.88 -13.24 0.26
N ILE A 167 -11.69 -13.34 -0.78
CA ILE A 167 -13.14 -13.52 -0.67
C ILE A 167 -13.45 -14.88 -0.02
N SER A 168 -14.69 -15.04 0.45
CA SER A 168 -15.15 -16.31 1.01
C SER A 168 -15.11 -17.43 -0.03
N LEU A 169 -15.01 -18.69 0.42
CA LEU A 169 -15.08 -19.85 -0.48
C LEU A 169 -16.37 -19.86 -1.33
N GLU A 170 -17.50 -19.43 -0.77
CA GLU A 170 -18.77 -19.38 -1.50
C GLU A 170 -18.78 -18.31 -2.60
N GLU A 171 -18.23 -17.13 -2.31
CA GLU A 171 -18.02 -16.11 -3.35
C GLU A 171 -17.06 -16.62 -4.42
N LEU A 172 -15.98 -17.31 -4.03
CA LEU A 172 -15.00 -17.84 -4.97
C LEU A 172 -15.66 -18.86 -5.92
N LYS A 173 -16.51 -19.75 -5.38
CA LYS A 173 -17.30 -20.67 -6.21
C LYS A 173 -18.26 -19.95 -7.14
N SER A 174 -18.83 -18.79 -6.74
CA SER A 174 -19.64 -17.97 -7.66
C SER A 174 -18.78 -17.41 -8.79
N VAL A 175 -17.63 -16.82 -8.47
CA VAL A 175 -16.69 -16.28 -9.47
C VAL A 175 -16.30 -17.35 -10.49
N LEU A 176 -15.95 -18.56 -10.02
CA LEU A 176 -15.58 -19.67 -10.90
C LEU A 176 -16.73 -20.18 -11.79
N ARG A 177 -17.99 -19.92 -11.42
CA ARG A 177 -19.17 -20.25 -12.24
C ARG A 177 -19.52 -19.14 -13.22
N ASP A 178 -19.37 -17.89 -12.79
CA ASP A 178 -19.90 -16.72 -13.49
C ASP A 178 -18.87 -16.06 -14.43
N VAL A 179 -17.57 -16.36 -14.25
CA VAL A 179 -16.48 -15.77 -15.02
C VAL A 179 -15.74 -16.86 -15.81
N PRO A 180 -16.17 -17.18 -17.05
CA PRO A 180 -15.61 -18.29 -17.83
C PRO A 180 -14.13 -18.10 -18.17
N GLU A 181 -13.67 -16.86 -18.32
CA GLU A 181 -12.27 -16.57 -18.65
C GLU A 181 -11.31 -16.99 -17.52
N ILE A 182 -11.78 -16.96 -16.26
CA ILE A 182 -11.01 -17.49 -15.12
C ILE A 182 -10.90 -19.02 -15.22
N VAL A 183 -11.97 -19.70 -15.66
CA VAL A 183 -11.95 -21.16 -15.83
C VAL A 183 -10.98 -21.57 -16.93
N GLU A 184 -10.90 -20.78 -18.00
CA GLU A 184 -9.93 -20.97 -19.08
C GLU A 184 -8.49 -20.86 -18.57
N LEU A 185 -8.23 -19.86 -17.73
CA LEU A 185 -6.91 -19.60 -17.15
C LEU A 185 -6.46 -20.67 -16.14
N VAL A 186 -7.39 -21.13 -15.29
CA VAL A 186 -7.12 -22.09 -14.20
C VAL A 186 -7.18 -23.55 -14.68
N GLY A 187 -7.97 -23.81 -15.72
CA GLY A 187 -8.24 -25.14 -16.26
C GLY A 187 -9.46 -25.81 -15.62
N SER A 188 -10.35 -26.35 -16.45
CA SER A 188 -11.63 -26.92 -15.99
C SER A 188 -11.48 -28.07 -14.99
N ALA A 189 -10.40 -28.86 -15.08
CA ALA A 189 -10.14 -29.96 -14.15
C ALA A 189 -9.87 -29.43 -12.73
N GLU A 190 -9.09 -28.36 -12.58
CA GLU A 190 -8.81 -27.75 -11.27
C GLU A 190 -10.02 -27.02 -10.74
N VAL A 191 -10.74 -26.26 -11.58
CA VAL A 191 -11.99 -25.61 -11.18
C VAL A 191 -13.01 -26.63 -10.66
N ASN A 192 -13.19 -27.76 -11.35
CA ASN A 192 -14.09 -28.81 -10.89
C ASN A 192 -13.68 -29.37 -9.53
N LYS A 193 -12.38 -29.56 -9.27
CA LYS A 193 -11.90 -29.97 -7.94
C LYS A 193 -12.25 -28.92 -6.89
N LEU A 194 -12.03 -27.63 -7.19
CA LEU A 194 -12.32 -26.53 -6.26
C LEU A 194 -13.81 -26.42 -5.92
N LEU A 195 -14.69 -26.60 -6.92
CA LEU A 195 -16.14 -26.55 -6.73
C LEU A 195 -16.68 -27.67 -5.81
N GLN A 196 -16.00 -28.82 -5.76
CA GLN A 196 -16.40 -29.98 -4.95
C GLN A 196 -15.95 -29.90 -3.47
N ILE A 197 -15.14 -28.90 -3.10
CA ILE A 197 -14.65 -28.75 -1.73
C ILE A 197 -15.77 -28.14 -0.86
N ASN A 198 -16.27 -28.93 0.08
CA ASN A 198 -17.38 -28.55 0.98
C ASN A 198 -16.95 -28.39 2.44
N GLU A 199 -15.69 -28.67 2.77
CA GLU A 199 -15.23 -28.78 4.17
C GLU A 199 -14.58 -27.49 4.69
N HIS A 200 -15.01 -27.09 5.89
CA HIS A 200 -14.34 -26.07 6.69
C HIS A 200 -12.97 -26.61 7.12
N GLY A 201 -11.89 -26.06 6.55
CA GLY A 201 -10.50 -26.43 6.89
C GLY A 201 -9.52 -26.49 5.70
N HIS A 202 -10.03 -26.53 4.47
CA HIS A 202 -9.20 -26.55 3.25
C HIS A 202 -9.13 -25.21 2.51
N GLU A 203 -9.80 -24.17 3.01
CA GLU A 203 -9.97 -22.88 2.32
C GLU A 203 -8.65 -22.17 2.02
N GLU A 204 -7.71 -22.13 2.97
CA GLU A 204 -6.40 -21.52 2.75
C GLU A 204 -5.60 -22.26 1.66
N LYS A 205 -5.61 -23.60 1.68
CA LYS A 205 -4.93 -24.40 0.65
C LYS A 205 -5.55 -24.17 -0.74
N VAL A 206 -6.87 -24.00 -0.82
CA VAL A 206 -7.58 -23.67 -2.06
C VAL A 206 -7.15 -22.30 -2.57
N LYS A 207 -7.18 -21.28 -1.71
CA LYS A 207 -6.78 -19.92 -2.06
C LYS A 207 -5.31 -19.87 -2.52
N SER A 208 -4.40 -20.48 -1.78
CA SER A 208 -2.99 -20.56 -2.17
C SER A 208 -2.77 -21.32 -3.48
N GLY A 209 -3.49 -22.44 -3.69
CA GLY A 209 -3.43 -23.20 -4.94
C GLY A 209 -3.91 -22.39 -6.14
N LEU A 210 -5.01 -21.65 -5.99
CA LEU A 210 -5.52 -20.75 -7.01
C LEU A 210 -4.52 -19.65 -7.35
N ILE A 211 -3.91 -18.99 -6.36
CA ILE A 211 -2.86 -17.99 -6.58
C ILE A 211 -1.71 -18.59 -7.39
N LEU A 212 -1.23 -19.77 -6.99
CA LEU A 212 -0.12 -20.41 -7.67
C LEU A 212 -0.45 -20.70 -9.15
N LEU A 213 -1.66 -21.18 -9.44
CA LEU A 213 -2.12 -21.42 -10.81
C LEU A 213 -2.17 -20.12 -11.62
N LEU A 214 -2.73 -19.05 -11.06
CA LEU A 214 -2.79 -17.74 -11.70
C LEU A 214 -1.38 -17.20 -11.99
N MET A 215 -0.46 -17.28 -11.02
CA MET A 215 0.93 -16.82 -11.17
C MET A 215 1.77 -17.68 -12.12
N SER A 216 1.32 -18.91 -12.40
CA SER A 216 2.00 -19.84 -13.32
C SER A 216 1.50 -19.71 -14.76
N ALA A 217 0.45 -18.92 -15.01
CA ALA A 217 -0.07 -18.70 -16.36
C ALA A 217 0.96 -17.98 -17.25
N SER A 218 1.03 -18.38 -18.52
CA SER A 218 1.90 -17.69 -19.47
C SER A 218 1.40 -16.27 -19.76
N LYS A 219 2.29 -15.39 -20.21
CA LYS A 219 1.92 -14.01 -20.56
C LYS A 219 0.94 -13.98 -21.73
N GLU A 220 1.11 -14.89 -22.69
CA GLU A 220 0.26 -15.01 -23.87
C GLU A 220 -1.15 -15.41 -23.48
N MET A 221 -1.28 -16.45 -22.65
CA MET A 221 -2.58 -16.91 -22.12
C MET A 221 -3.25 -15.81 -21.29
N THR A 222 -2.49 -15.15 -20.42
CA THR A 222 -2.98 -14.06 -19.58
C THR A 222 -3.54 -12.91 -20.43
N ALA A 223 -2.82 -12.50 -21.48
CA ALA A 223 -3.25 -11.44 -22.37
C ALA A 223 -4.53 -11.81 -23.14
N GLU A 224 -4.64 -13.04 -23.62
CA GLU A 224 -5.83 -13.53 -24.33
C GLU A 224 -7.06 -13.55 -23.41
N VAL A 225 -6.93 -14.15 -22.22
CA VAL A 225 -7.98 -14.22 -21.19
C VAL A 225 -8.47 -12.82 -20.80
N ILE A 226 -7.55 -11.88 -20.55
CA ILE A 226 -7.92 -10.52 -20.16
C ILE A 226 -8.59 -9.77 -21.32
N SER A 227 -8.13 -9.97 -22.56
CA SER A 227 -8.77 -9.40 -23.74
C SER A 227 -10.20 -9.89 -23.92
N ASN A 228 -10.42 -11.20 -23.77
CA ASN A 228 -11.74 -11.83 -23.85
C ASN A 228 -12.68 -11.31 -22.74
N LEU A 229 -12.18 -11.29 -21.50
CA LEU A 229 -12.90 -10.77 -20.34
C LEU A 229 -13.32 -9.31 -20.54
N LYS A 230 -12.39 -8.46 -20.99
CA LYS A 230 -12.65 -7.06 -21.32
C LYS A 230 -13.72 -6.93 -22.40
N GLY A 231 -13.63 -7.71 -23.47
CA GLY A 231 -14.60 -7.73 -24.57
C GLY A 231 -16.01 -8.10 -24.10
N ARG A 232 -16.11 -9.15 -23.26
CA ARG A 232 -17.38 -9.58 -22.65
C ARG A 232 -17.96 -8.50 -21.75
N LEU A 233 -17.17 -7.97 -20.81
CA LEU A 233 -17.62 -6.93 -19.88
C LEU A 233 -18.06 -5.65 -20.60
N TYR A 234 -17.38 -5.23 -21.67
CA TYR A 234 -17.85 -4.11 -22.49
C TYR A 234 -19.20 -4.38 -23.15
N THR A 235 -19.42 -5.59 -23.64
CA THR A 235 -20.71 -5.98 -24.25
C THR A 235 -21.81 -6.01 -23.19
N GLU A 236 -21.54 -6.62 -22.04
CA GLU A 236 -22.48 -6.70 -20.93
C GLU A 236 -22.80 -5.33 -20.32
N SER A 237 -21.85 -4.40 -20.28
CA SER A 237 -22.07 -3.02 -19.79
C SER A 237 -23.13 -2.25 -20.58
N LYS A 238 -23.44 -2.68 -21.81
CA LYS A 238 -24.50 -2.09 -22.65
C LYS A 238 -25.89 -2.66 -22.34
N ILE A 239 -25.95 -3.79 -21.63
CA ILE A 239 -27.17 -4.57 -21.38
C ILE A 239 -27.56 -4.50 -19.91
N ARG A 240 -26.58 -4.51 -19.00
CA ARG A 240 -26.77 -4.45 -17.55
C ARG A 240 -25.75 -3.56 -16.89
N GLN A 241 -26.04 -3.18 -15.64
CA GLN A 241 -25.03 -2.58 -14.79
C GLN A 241 -23.99 -3.61 -14.39
N LEU A 242 -22.72 -3.25 -14.55
CA LEU A 242 -21.59 -4.05 -14.08
C LEU A 242 -21.49 -3.97 -12.55
N THR A 243 -21.07 -5.06 -11.93
CA THR A 243 -20.75 -5.10 -10.50
C THR A 243 -19.52 -4.25 -10.18
N GLY A 244 -19.30 -3.90 -8.92
CA GLY A 244 -18.12 -3.13 -8.50
C GLY A 244 -16.80 -3.80 -8.88
N LYS A 245 -16.70 -5.14 -8.76
CA LYS A 245 -15.50 -5.90 -9.16
C LYS A 245 -15.28 -5.90 -10.67
N GLU A 246 -16.35 -6.00 -11.47
CA GLU A 246 -16.26 -5.94 -12.94
C GLU A 246 -15.84 -4.55 -13.44
N GLN A 247 -16.36 -3.49 -12.82
CA GLN A 247 -15.92 -2.13 -13.11
C GLN A 247 -14.45 -1.93 -12.74
N LEU A 248 -14.03 -2.45 -11.57
CA LEU A 248 -12.64 -2.40 -11.13
C LEU A 248 -11.70 -3.13 -12.10
N VAL A 249 -12.09 -4.29 -12.62
CA VAL A 249 -11.32 -5.03 -13.65
C VAL A 249 -11.06 -4.15 -14.87
N LEU A 250 -12.08 -3.47 -15.40
CA LEU A 250 -11.92 -2.57 -16.55
C LEU A 250 -11.01 -1.37 -16.22
N GLN A 251 -11.05 -0.86 -14.99
CA GLN A 251 -10.18 0.22 -14.53
C GLN A 251 -8.73 -0.25 -14.38
N LEU A 252 -8.50 -1.42 -13.79
CA LEU A 252 -7.18 -2.02 -13.61
C LEU A 252 -6.54 -2.33 -14.96
N GLU A 253 -7.27 -2.92 -15.90
CA GLU A 253 -6.78 -3.22 -17.25
C GLU A 253 -6.35 -1.97 -18.02
N LYS A 254 -6.98 -0.81 -17.77
CA LYS A 254 -6.54 0.47 -18.35
C LYS A 254 -5.19 0.93 -17.77
N GLN A 255 -4.90 0.61 -16.52
CA GLN A 255 -3.66 1.00 -15.84
C GLN A 255 -2.53 -0.03 -16.02
N TYR A 256 -2.88 -1.32 -16.09
CA TYR A 256 -1.99 -2.47 -16.17
C TYR A 256 -2.46 -3.43 -17.27
N PRO A 257 -2.27 -3.07 -18.56
CA PRO A 257 -2.77 -3.87 -19.66
C PRO A 257 -2.19 -5.28 -19.67
N ALA A 258 -3.06 -6.29 -19.79
CA ALA A 258 -2.71 -7.70 -19.83
C ALA A 258 -1.94 -8.21 -18.58
N ASP A 259 -2.10 -7.54 -17.43
CA ASP A 259 -1.49 -7.95 -16.17
C ASP A 259 -2.39 -8.94 -15.41
N ILE A 260 -1.82 -10.04 -14.94
CA ILE A 260 -2.54 -11.08 -14.17
C ILE A 260 -3.22 -10.51 -12.91
N GLY A 261 -2.68 -9.43 -12.35
CA GLY A 261 -3.24 -8.70 -11.22
C GLY A 261 -4.61 -8.09 -11.50
N VAL A 262 -4.98 -7.87 -12.76
CA VAL A 262 -6.34 -7.43 -13.15
C VAL A 262 -7.39 -8.44 -12.67
N VAL A 263 -7.12 -9.74 -12.84
CA VAL A 263 -8.04 -10.82 -12.46
C VAL A 263 -8.14 -10.97 -10.93
N SER A 264 -7.11 -10.51 -10.20
CA SER A 264 -7.11 -10.56 -8.72
C SER A 264 -8.27 -9.78 -8.07
N ALA A 265 -8.85 -8.80 -8.78
CA ALA A 265 -10.03 -8.06 -8.34
C ALA A 265 -11.25 -8.96 -8.07
N PHE A 266 -11.34 -10.12 -8.71
CA PHE A 266 -12.42 -11.07 -8.44
C PHE A 266 -12.20 -11.86 -7.15
N PHE A 267 -10.94 -12.14 -6.79
CA PHE A 267 -10.59 -13.03 -5.68
C PHE A 267 -10.34 -12.31 -4.35
N LEU A 268 -10.25 -10.97 -4.37
CA LEU A 268 -10.02 -10.15 -3.19
C LEU A 268 -11.26 -9.33 -2.84
N ASN A 269 -11.43 -9.00 -1.56
CA ASN A 269 -12.52 -8.12 -1.15
C ASN A 269 -12.23 -6.70 -1.61
N TYR A 270 -13.12 -6.13 -2.41
CA TYR A 270 -13.06 -4.75 -2.85
C TYR A 270 -13.76 -3.87 -1.83
N VAL A 271 -12.98 -3.18 -1.02
CA VAL A 271 -13.44 -2.34 0.09
C VAL A 271 -13.34 -0.87 -0.29
N LYS A 272 -14.37 -0.11 0.07
CA LYS A 272 -14.39 1.36 -0.02
C LYS A 272 -14.45 1.88 1.40
N LEU A 273 -13.47 2.69 1.76
CA LEU A 273 -13.34 3.30 3.07
C LEU A 273 -13.69 4.79 2.98
N ASN A 274 -14.62 5.22 3.82
CA ASN A 274 -14.91 6.62 4.05
C ASN A 274 -13.83 7.27 4.92
N PRO A 275 -13.64 8.61 4.85
CA PRO A 275 -12.72 9.31 5.75
C PRO A 275 -12.95 8.94 7.22
N GLY A 276 -11.88 8.52 7.90
CA GLY A 276 -11.90 8.05 9.29
C GLY A 276 -12.09 6.54 9.46
N GLU A 277 -12.47 5.80 8.42
CA GLU A 277 -12.51 4.33 8.45
C GLU A 277 -11.11 3.75 8.24
N ALA A 278 -10.86 2.58 8.85
CA ALA A 278 -9.58 1.90 8.77
C ALA A 278 -9.76 0.43 8.36
N CYS A 279 -8.79 -0.10 7.63
CA CYS A 279 -8.63 -1.53 7.40
C CYS A 279 -7.26 -1.99 7.90
N ASN A 280 -7.22 -3.22 8.42
CA ASN A 280 -5.99 -3.85 8.88
C ASN A 280 -5.63 -5.01 7.94
N ARG A 281 -4.37 -5.05 7.50
CA ARG A 281 -3.76 -6.18 6.82
C ARG A 281 -2.99 -6.96 7.89
N ALA A 282 -3.73 -7.77 8.64
CA ALA A 282 -3.18 -8.65 9.67
C ALA A 282 -2.64 -9.95 9.05
#